data_AF-A0A6P6XAI1-F1
#
_entry.id   AF-A0A6P6XAI1-F1
#
_cell.length_a   1.000
_cell.length_b   1.000
_cell.length_c   1.000
_cell.angle_alpha   90.00
_cell.angle_beta   90.00
_cell.angle_gamma   90.00
#
_symmetry.space_group_name_H-M   'P 1'
#
loop_
_entity.id
_entity.type
_entity.pdbx_description
1 polymer ?
#
loop_
_entity_poly.entity_id
_entity_poly.type
_entity_poly.pdbx_seq_one_letter_code
_entity_poly.pdbx_strand_id
1 'polypeptide(L)'
;MIRANGGKPLEIVFPEGCCKPIKYAAQLASGIGYVVRHLSSLKDIRTYDDIPNEKKQNLYGGLMGWFDFKDWETDPNVEKYVDDMLQNSYRQWRNTMHIDYKMLKYV
;
A
#
# COMPACT_ATOMS: atom_id res chain seq x y z
N MET A 1 -0.71 7.99 11.29
CA MET A 1 -0.14 7.11 12.33
C MET A 1 -1.03 5.88 12.42
N ILE A 2 -0.60 4.72 11.91
CA ILE A 2 -1.36 3.48 12.09
C ILE A 2 -0.71 2.72 13.22
N ARG A 3 -1.26 2.90 14.42
CA ARG A 3 -1.46 1.86 15.44
C ARG A 3 -2.47 2.40 16.45
N ALA A 4 -3.73 1.98 16.34
CA ALA A 4 -4.77 2.18 17.36
C ALA A 4 -4.80 1.02 18.39
N ASN A 5 -3.90 0.05 18.26
CA ASN A 5 -3.96 -1.24 18.95
C ASN A 5 -2.81 -1.43 19.96
N GLY A 6 -2.55 -0.42 20.80
CA GLY A 6 -1.54 -0.52 21.87
C GLY A 6 -0.12 -0.84 21.39
N GLY A 7 0.24 -0.45 20.16
CA GLY A 7 1.54 -0.78 19.59
C GLY A 7 1.63 -2.17 18.96
N LYS A 8 0.59 -3.00 18.95
CA LYS A 8 0.58 -4.26 18.20
C LYS A 8 0.12 -4.03 16.76
N PRO A 9 0.62 -4.82 15.78
CA PRO A 9 0.05 -4.84 14.43
C PRO A 9 -1.46 -5.11 14.46
N LEU A 10 -2.17 -4.56 13.47
CA LEU A 10 -3.60 -4.83 13.27
C LEU A 10 -3.76 -6.12 12.49
N GLU A 11 -4.51 -7.06 13.04
CA GLU A 11 -4.84 -8.32 12.37
C GLU A 11 -5.79 -8.08 11.19
N ILE A 12 -5.39 -8.49 9.99
CA ILE A 12 -6.17 -8.45 8.76
C ILE A 12 -6.48 -9.89 8.31
N VAL A 13 -7.76 -10.16 8.06
CA VAL A 13 -8.26 -11.49 7.68
C VAL A 13 -9.00 -11.42 6.35
N PHE A 14 -8.72 -12.38 5.47
CA PHE A 14 -9.33 -12.56 4.16
C PHE A 14 -10.05 -13.91 4.11
N PRO A 15 -11.38 -13.95 4.28
CA PRO A 15 -12.10 -15.21 4.12
C PRO A 15 -12.10 -15.67 2.67
N GLU A 16 -12.21 -16.99 2.49
CA GLU A 16 -12.29 -17.61 1.18
C GLU A 16 -13.36 -16.97 0.29
N GLY A 17 -12.99 -16.66 -0.94
CA GLY A 17 -13.88 -16.04 -1.94
C GLY A 17 -14.17 -14.55 -1.72
N CYS A 18 -13.60 -13.91 -0.68
CA CYS A 18 -13.79 -12.48 -0.44
C CYS A 18 -12.70 -11.65 -1.12
N CYS A 19 -13.09 -10.70 -1.97
CA CYS A 19 -12.15 -9.83 -2.68
C CYS A 19 -11.61 -8.67 -1.83
N LYS A 20 -11.95 -8.58 -0.53
CA LYS A 20 -11.56 -7.45 0.35
C LYS A 20 -11.41 -7.94 1.79
N PRO A 21 -10.54 -7.31 2.60
CA PRO A 21 -10.43 -7.65 4.00
C PRO A 21 -11.70 -7.23 4.75
N ILE A 22 -12.21 -8.12 5.60
CA ILE A 22 -13.47 -7.89 6.33
C ILE A 22 -13.25 -6.97 7.53
N LYS A 23 -12.12 -7.13 8.22
CA LYS A 23 -11.78 -6.37 9.41
C LYS A 23 -10.73 -5.30 9.06
N TYR A 24 -11.01 -4.05 9.43
CA TYR A 24 -10.11 -2.90 9.29
C TYR A 24 -9.77 -2.44 7.85
N ALA A 25 -10.68 -2.64 6.88
CA ALA A 25 -10.48 -2.23 5.49
C ALA A 25 -10.08 -0.74 5.32
N ALA A 26 -10.70 0.16 6.08
CA ALA A 26 -10.39 1.59 6.03
C ALA A 26 -8.97 1.89 6.54
N GLN A 27 -8.54 1.23 7.62
CA GLN A 27 -7.20 1.36 8.17
C GLN A 27 -6.16 0.79 7.21
N LEU A 28 -6.43 -0.37 6.60
CA LEU A 28 -5.56 -0.96 5.58
C LEU A 28 -5.38 0.00 4.39
N ALA A 29 -6.47 0.53 3.83
CA ALA A 29 -6.41 1.49 2.74
C ALA A 29 -5.60 2.76 3.11
N SER A 30 -5.78 3.25 4.34
CA SER A 30 -4.98 4.37 4.87
C SER A 30 -3.49 4.04 4.95
N GLY A 31 -3.15 2.81 5.35
CA GLY A 31 -1.77 2.34 5.48
C GLY A 31 -1.06 2.20 4.17
N ILE A 32 -1.74 1.61 3.19
CA ILE A 32 -1.25 1.52 1.81
C ILE A 32 -0.97 2.92 1.27
N GLY A 33 -1.90 3.85 1.42
CA GLY A 33 -1.68 5.24 1.02
C GLY A 33 -0.51 5.91 1.75
N TYR A 34 -0.31 5.62 3.04
CA TYR A 34 0.81 6.16 3.81
C TYR A 34 2.16 5.62 3.33
N VAL A 35 2.29 4.30 3.18
CA VAL A 35 3.51 3.63 2.69
C VAL A 35 3.89 4.15 1.31
N VAL A 36 2.91 4.23 0.39
CA VAL A 36 3.11 4.80 -0.95
C VAL A 36 3.61 6.24 -0.90
N ARG A 37 3.09 7.09 0.00
CA ARG A 37 3.51 8.50 0.08
C ARG A 37 4.89 8.71 0.69
N HIS A 38 5.31 7.85 1.62
CA HIS A 38 6.47 8.13 2.49
C HIS A 38 7.65 7.18 2.30
N LEU A 39 7.40 5.91 1.96
CA LEU A 39 8.44 4.89 1.82
C LEU A 39 8.83 4.64 0.38
N SER A 40 8.01 5.16 -0.53
CA SER A 40 8.26 5.09 -1.94
C SER A 40 9.24 6.20 -2.33
N SER A 41 10.54 5.95 -2.14
CA SER A 41 11.62 6.75 -2.75
C SER A 41 11.61 6.51 -4.27
N LEU A 42 10.53 6.96 -4.92
CA LEU A 42 10.15 6.64 -6.31
C LEU A 42 10.26 7.86 -7.21
N LYS A 43 11.12 8.82 -6.83
CA LYS A 43 11.53 9.91 -7.71
C LYS A 43 11.99 9.28 -9.03
N ASP A 44 11.41 9.75 -10.13
CA ASP A 44 11.64 9.32 -11.52
C ASP A 44 11.00 7.99 -11.97
N ILE A 45 10.26 7.28 -11.11
CA ILE A 45 9.58 6.04 -11.49
C ILE A 45 8.14 6.36 -11.95
N ARG A 46 7.78 6.01 -13.20
CA ARG A 46 6.48 6.40 -13.78
C ARG A 46 5.36 5.44 -13.43
N THR A 47 5.59 4.15 -13.59
CA THR A 47 4.60 3.12 -13.30
C THR A 47 4.99 2.32 -12.07
N TYR A 48 4.01 1.65 -11.47
CA TYR A 48 4.27 0.77 -10.33
C TYR A 48 5.11 -0.46 -10.72
N ASP A 49 4.94 -0.92 -11.96
CA ASP A 49 5.62 -2.11 -12.47
C ASP A 49 7.12 -1.86 -12.63
N ASP A 50 7.51 -0.61 -12.91
CA ASP A 50 8.90 -0.14 -13.00
C ASP A 50 9.60 -0.03 -11.63
N ILE A 51 8.89 -0.23 -10.52
CA ILE A 51 9.50 -0.17 -9.18
C ILE A 51 10.41 -1.40 -9.01
N PRO A 52 11.71 -1.22 -8.69
CA PRO A 52 12.61 -2.33 -8.39
C PRO A 52 12.05 -3.22 -7.27
N ASN A 53 12.23 -4.53 -7.39
CA ASN A 53 11.70 -5.50 -6.42
C ASN A 53 12.13 -5.19 -4.98
N GLU A 54 13.38 -4.78 -4.75
CA GLU A 54 13.85 -4.36 -3.42
C GLU A 54 13.02 -3.22 -2.82
N LYS A 55 12.62 -2.26 -3.66
CA LYS A 55 11.76 -1.14 -3.22
C LYS A 55 10.32 -1.61 -2.97
N LYS A 56 9.81 -2.56 -3.76
CA LYS A 56 8.50 -3.19 -3.48
C LYS A 56 8.53 -3.93 -2.14
N GLN A 57 9.61 -4.65 -1.84
CA GLN A 57 9.81 -5.30 -0.55
C GLN A 57 9.82 -4.31 0.62
N ASN A 58 10.36 -3.10 0.45
CA ASN A 58 10.26 -2.06 1.47
C ASN A 58 8.82 -1.58 1.69
N LEU A 59 7.99 -1.53 0.64
CA LEU A 59 6.56 -1.19 0.78
C LEU A 59 5.82 -2.30 1.54
N TYR A 60 6.07 -3.57 1.19
CA TYR A 60 5.51 -4.71 1.92
C TYR A 60 5.97 -4.75 3.37
N GLY A 61 7.27 -4.61 3.63
CA GLY A 61 7.82 -4.57 4.98
C GLY A 61 7.26 -3.42 5.82
N GLY A 62 7.02 -2.25 5.20
CA GLY A 62 6.33 -1.14 5.83
C GLY A 62 4.90 -1.48 6.25
N LEU A 63 4.15 -2.20 5.40
CA LEU A 63 2.80 -2.67 5.71
C LEU A 63 2.81 -3.76 6.79
N MET A 64 3.66 -4.78 6.66
CA MET A 64 3.81 -5.86 7.65
C MET A 64 4.27 -5.34 9.01
N GLY A 65 4.98 -4.20 9.03
CA GLY A 65 5.28 -3.48 10.26
C GLY A 65 4.02 -3.00 11.00
N TRP A 66 2.88 -2.80 10.34
CA TRP A 66 1.66 -2.27 10.98
C TRP A 66 0.46 -3.22 10.93
N PHE A 67 0.48 -4.21 10.05
CA PHE A 67 -0.59 -5.16 9.82
C PHE A 67 -0.07 -6.59 9.88
N ASP A 68 -0.84 -7.47 10.49
CA ASP A 68 -0.59 -8.91 10.54
C ASP A 68 -1.52 -9.61 9.55
N PHE A 69 -0.95 -10.15 8.47
CA PHE A 69 -1.67 -10.78 7.36
C PHE A 69 -1.63 -12.30 7.53
N LYS A 70 -2.69 -12.89 8.08
CA LYS A 70 -2.68 -14.32 8.49
C LYS A 70 -2.41 -15.31 7.37
N ASP A 71 -2.93 -15.04 6.17
CA ASP A 71 -2.86 -15.98 5.04
C ASP A 71 -1.77 -15.59 4.02
N TRP A 72 -0.86 -14.69 4.38
CA TRP A 72 0.14 -14.13 3.46
C TRP A 72 1.04 -15.19 2.81
N GLU A 73 1.52 -16.16 3.59
CA GLU A 73 2.43 -17.21 3.08
C GLU A 73 1.69 -18.40 2.43
N THR A 74 0.39 -18.53 2.72
CA THR A 74 -0.41 -19.73 2.35
C THR A 74 -1.38 -19.48 1.21
N ASP A 75 -1.79 -18.23 0.98
CA ASP A 75 -2.70 -17.84 -0.09
C ASP A 75 -2.09 -16.74 -1.00
N PRO A 76 -1.68 -17.08 -2.23
CA PRO A 76 -1.12 -16.12 -3.18
C PRO A 76 -2.13 -15.02 -3.58
N ASN A 77 -3.44 -15.21 -3.35
CA ASN A 77 -4.43 -14.17 -3.60
C ASN A 77 -4.32 -13.00 -2.62
N VAL A 78 -3.82 -13.23 -1.40
CA VAL A 78 -3.63 -12.15 -0.42
C VAL A 78 -2.49 -11.23 -0.85
N GLU A 79 -1.35 -11.79 -1.25
CA GLU A 79 -0.24 -11.01 -1.79
C GLU A 79 -0.70 -10.21 -3.02
N LYS A 80 -1.36 -10.88 -3.97
CA LYS A 80 -1.89 -10.25 -5.18
C LYS A 80 -2.85 -9.10 -4.87
N TYR A 81 -3.76 -9.29 -3.91
CA TYR A 81 -4.70 -8.24 -3.51
C TYR A 81 -4.00 -7.02 -2.92
N VAL A 82 -3.01 -7.24 -2.05
CA VAL A 82 -2.24 -6.14 -1.45
C VAL A 82 -1.42 -5.42 -2.52
N ASP A 83 -0.83 -6.15 -3.47
CA ASP A 83 -0.12 -5.58 -4.62
C ASP A 83 -1.05 -4.73 -5.50
N ASP A 84 -2.25 -5.23 -5.83
CA ASP A 84 -3.26 -4.48 -6.59
C ASP A 84 -3.64 -3.16 -5.88
N MET A 85 -3.80 -3.18 -4.56
CA MET A 85 -4.08 -1.97 -3.78
C MET A 85 -2.90 -0.99 -3.77
N LEU A 86 -1.67 -1.48 -3.66
CA LEU A 86 -0.45 -0.68 -3.75
C LEU A 86 -0.32 -0.03 -5.13
N GLN A 87 -0.52 -0.80 -6.20
CA GLN A 87 -0.49 -0.32 -7.58
C GLN A 87 -1.53 0.80 -7.80
N ASN A 88 -2.77 0.57 -7.35
CA ASN A 88 -3.83 1.57 -7.47
C ASN A 88 -3.53 2.83 -6.67
N SER A 89 -3.07 2.70 -5.42
CA SER A 89 -2.72 3.84 -4.57
C SER A 89 -1.54 4.61 -5.14
N TYR A 90 -0.54 3.93 -5.71
CA TYR A 90 0.60 4.54 -6.38
C TYR A 90 0.17 5.35 -7.60
N ARG A 91 -0.68 4.78 -8.45
CA ARG A 91 -1.25 5.46 -9.61
C ARG A 91 -1.99 6.74 -9.22
N GLN A 92 -2.84 6.67 -8.20
CA GLN A 92 -3.56 7.83 -7.68
C GLN A 92 -2.60 8.91 -7.16
N TRP A 93 -1.63 8.52 -6.33
CA TRP A 93 -0.64 9.44 -5.79
C TRP A 93 0.18 10.13 -6.89
N ARG A 94 0.66 9.37 -7.90
CA ARG A 94 1.38 9.94 -9.05
C ARG A 94 0.53 10.90 -9.86
N ASN A 95 -0.73 10.58 -10.09
CA ASN A 95 -1.66 11.47 -10.80
C ASN A 95 -1.87 12.77 -10.03
N THR A 96 -2.09 12.71 -8.71
CA THR A 96 -2.19 13.90 -7.86
C THR A 96 -0.93 14.74 -7.92
N MET A 97 0.25 14.13 -7.72
CA MET A 97 1.52 14.85 -7.82
C MET A 97 1.72 15.48 -9.21
N HIS A 98 1.40 14.78 -10.30
CA HIS A 98 1.52 15.34 -11.65
C HIS A 98 0.61 16.54 -11.87
N ILE A 99 -0.62 16.49 -11.35
CA ILE A 99 -1.56 17.62 -11.39
C ILE A 99 -0.99 18.80 -10.58
N ASP A 100 -0.57 18.56 -9.34
CA ASP A 100 -0.03 19.59 -8.44
C ASP A 100 1.24 20.23 -9.04
N TYR A 101 2.18 19.43 -9.55
CA TYR A 101 3.39 19.92 -10.23
C TYR A 101 3.09 20.70 -11.49
N LYS A 102 2.07 20.31 -12.28
CA LYS A 102 1.64 21.09 -13.44
C LYS A 102 1.08 22.43 -12.98
N MET A 103 0.19 22.45 -11.99
CA MET A 103 -0.40 23.69 -11.46
C MET A 103 0.66 24.63 -10.89
N LEU A 104 1.69 24.11 -10.22
CA LEU A 104 2.82 24.89 -9.71
C LEU A 104 3.74 25.47 -10.80
N LYS A 105 3.79 24.88 -12.00
CA LYS A 105 4.54 25.41 -13.15
C LYS A 105 3.81 26.51 -13.93
N TYR A 106 2.52 26.74 -13.63
CA TYR A 106 1.72 27.82 -14.23
C TYR A 106 1.58 29.05 -13.32
N VAL A 107 2.45 29.18 -12.31
CA VAL A 107 2.58 30.38 -11.46
C VAL A 107 3.90 31.09 -11.78
#